data_AF-A0A7S2I6Q1-F1
#
_entry.id   AF-A0A7S2I6Q1-F1
#
_cell.length_a   1.000
_cell.length_b   1.000
_cell.length_c   1.000
_cell.angle_alpha   90.00
_cell.angle_beta   90.00
_cell.angle_gamma   90.00
#
_symmetry.space_group_name_H-M   'P 1'
#
loop_
_entity.id
_entity.type
_entity.pdbx_description
1 polymer ?
#
loop_
_entity_poly.entity_id
_entity_poly.type
_entity_poly.pdbx_seq_one_letter_code
_entity_poly.pdbx_strand_id
1 'polypeptide(L)'
;GGGGGSNWPYSGWKHWVFEGGVRSAAFVWYAPLNAEMGGQWHDGLFHSTDWLPTFVRLAGGSTARNLPLDGFDLMPALQRGGASSPRVEIPINIAACGADAMGVQ
;
A
#
# COMPACT_ATOMS: atom_id res chain seq x y z
N GLY A 1 1.03 23.26 -12.41
CA GLY A 1 0.13 22.39 -13.19
C GLY A 1 -1.25 22.46 -12.58
N GLY A 2 -2.30 22.68 -13.39
CA GLY A 2 -3.67 22.95 -12.94
C GLY A 2 -4.32 21.76 -12.23
N GLY A 3 -4.12 21.65 -10.92
CA GLY A 3 -4.53 20.53 -10.09
C GLY A 3 -6.04 20.45 -9.88
N GLY A 4 -6.66 19.37 -10.36
CA GLY A 4 -8.05 19.00 -10.06
C GLY A 4 -8.18 17.94 -8.95
N GLY A 5 -7.07 17.58 -8.29
CA GLY A 5 -7.06 16.62 -7.19
C GLY A 5 -7.15 17.32 -5.83
N SER A 6 -7.90 16.73 -4.90
CA SER A 6 -7.95 17.16 -3.49
C SER A 6 -7.50 16.01 -2.60
N ASN A 7 -6.61 16.33 -1.66
CA ASN A 7 -6.15 15.39 -0.63
C ASN A 7 -6.78 15.66 0.73
N TRP A 8 -7.70 16.63 0.82
CA TRP A 8 -8.38 16.95 2.07
C TRP A 8 -9.04 15.69 2.65
N PRO A 9 -8.89 15.39 3.96
CA PRO A 9 -8.36 16.26 5.03
C PRO A 9 -6.85 16.14 5.27
N TYR A 10 -6.12 15.37 4.46
CA TYR A 10 -4.71 15.05 4.68
C TYR A 10 -3.77 16.17 4.20
N SER A 11 -2.68 16.38 4.94
CA SER A 11 -1.66 17.39 4.63
C SER A 11 -0.75 16.98 3.48
N GLY A 12 -0.34 17.94 2.65
CA GLY A 12 0.62 17.73 1.57
C GLY A 12 -0.01 17.28 0.25
N TRP A 13 0.83 17.16 -0.76
CA TRP A 13 0.45 16.74 -2.11
C TRP A 13 1.56 15.92 -2.75
N LYS A 14 1.42 15.61 -4.05
CA LYS A 14 2.46 14.91 -4.82
C LYS A 14 3.86 15.48 -4.52
N HIS A 15 4.86 14.62 -4.34
CA HIS A 15 6.23 14.95 -3.92
C HIS A 15 6.46 15.18 -2.42
N TRP A 16 5.41 15.20 -1.60
CA TRP A 16 5.55 15.35 -0.15
C TRP A 16 5.39 14.00 0.55
N VAL A 17 6.10 13.78 1.66
CA VAL A 17 6.04 12.52 2.45
C VAL A 17 4.95 12.54 3.53
N PHE A 18 4.12 13.59 3.57
CA PHE A 18 2.95 13.64 4.45
C PHE A 18 1.81 12.80 3.89
N GLU A 19 0.81 12.50 4.72
CA GLU A 19 -0.35 11.66 4.38
C GLU A 19 -0.99 12.00 3.03
N GLY A 20 -1.21 13.27 2.69
CA GLY A 20 -1.80 13.66 1.41
C GLY A 20 -0.92 13.39 0.19
N GLY A 21 0.38 13.13 0.38
CA GLY A 21 1.29 12.72 -0.68
C GLY A 21 1.43 11.20 -0.84
N VAL A 22 1.13 10.41 0.19
CA VAL A 22 1.44 8.96 0.23
C VAL A 22 0.23 8.07 0.49
N ARG A 23 -0.81 8.56 1.17
CA ARG A 23 -2.05 7.83 1.43
C ARG A 23 -3.01 8.01 0.27
N SER A 24 -3.17 6.94 -0.51
CA SER A 24 -4.06 6.91 -1.68
C SER A 24 -5.39 6.23 -1.37
N ALA A 25 -6.44 6.62 -2.11
CA ALA A 25 -7.69 5.87 -2.10
C ALA A 25 -7.47 4.47 -2.70
N ALA A 26 -7.96 3.43 -2.03
CA ALA A 26 -7.84 2.05 -2.48
C ALA A 26 -9.11 1.27 -2.17
N PHE A 27 -9.48 0.36 -3.07
CA PHE A 27 -10.55 -0.61 -2.88
C PHE A 27 -10.18 -1.90 -3.60
N VAL A 28 -10.69 -3.03 -3.11
CA VAL A 28 -10.55 -4.33 -3.75
C VAL A 28 -11.90 -4.73 -4.29
N TRP A 29 -11.92 -5.20 -5.54
CA TRP A 29 -13.07 -5.86 -6.13
C TRP A 29 -12.64 -7.21 -6.67
N TYR A 30 -13.19 -8.27 -6.11
CA TYR A 30 -12.97 -9.64 -6.55
C TYR A 30 -14.24 -10.42 -6.25
N ALA A 31 -14.90 -11.00 -7.27
CA ALA A 31 -16.26 -11.52 -7.14
C ALA A 31 -16.46 -12.49 -5.94
N PRO A 32 -15.58 -13.48 -5.68
CA PRO A 32 -15.69 -14.33 -4.50
C PRO A 32 -15.56 -13.58 -3.18
N LEU A 33 -14.67 -12.58 -3.12
CA LEU A 33 -14.49 -11.78 -1.91
C LEU A 33 -15.70 -10.83 -1.70
N ASN A 34 -16.16 -10.19 -2.75
CA ASN A 34 -17.26 -9.22 -2.70
C ASN A 34 -18.60 -9.86 -2.36
N ALA A 35 -18.80 -11.15 -2.69
CA ALA A 35 -19.98 -11.90 -2.27
C ALA A 35 -20.13 -11.92 -0.74
N GLU A 36 -19.01 -11.82 0.00
CA GLU A 36 -19.01 -11.87 1.45
C GLU A 36 -18.71 -10.53 2.13
N MET A 37 -17.77 -9.77 1.56
CA MET A 37 -17.16 -8.57 2.15
C MET A 37 -17.49 -7.29 1.36
N GLY A 38 -18.43 -7.36 0.41
CA GLY A 38 -18.84 -6.19 -0.37
C GLY A 38 -19.28 -5.02 0.52
N GLY A 39 -18.73 -3.84 0.27
CA GLY A 39 -19.06 -2.62 1.02
C GLY A 39 -18.46 -2.55 2.44
N GLN A 40 -17.63 -3.51 2.84
CA GLN A 40 -16.94 -3.48 4.11
C GLN A 40 -15.69 -2.58 4.06
N TRP A 41 -15.34 -2.03 5.22
CA TRP A 41 -14.14 -1.24 5.44
C TRP A 41 -13.09 -2.10 6.13
N HIS A 42 -11.82 -1.91 5.78
CA HIS A 42 -10.69 -2.58 6.41
C HIS A 42 -9.69 -1.53 6.90
N ASP A 43 -9.46 -1.50 8.22
CA ASP A 43 -8.64 -0.48 8.88
C ASP A 43 -7.16 -0.89 9.05
N GLY A 44 -6.79 -2.12 8.68
CA GLY A 44 -5.41 -2.57 8.72
C GLY A 44 -4.53 -1.91 7.66
N LEU A 45 -3.24 -1.75 7.95
CA LEU A 45 -2.27 -1.11 7.06
C LEU A 45 -2.02 -1.96 5.82
N PHE A 46 -2.04 -1.34 4.64
CA PHE A 46 -1.61 -1.91 3.36
C PHE A 46 -0.65 -0.96 2.65
N HIS A 47 0.23 -1.53 1.83
CA HIS A 47 1.17 -0.80 0.98
C HIS A 47 1.18 -1.37 -0.45
N SER A 48 1.59 -0.57 -1.43
CA SER A 48 1.62 -0.99 -2.84
C SER A 48 2.51 -2.20 -3.11
N THR A 49 3.54 -2.42 -2.29
CA THR A 49 4.44 -3.58 -2.36
C THR A 49 3.75 -4.89 -2.03
N ASP A 50 2.62 -4.86 -1.32
CA ASP A 50 1.87 -6.06 -0.92
C ASP A 50 1.14 -6.71 -2.11
N TRP A 51 0.95 -5.99 -3.21
CA TRP A 51 0.24 -6.53 -4.37
C TRP A 51 0.94 -7.71 -5.04
N LEU A 52 2.28 -7.65 -5.13
CA LEU A 52 3.05 -8.72 -5.76
C LEU A 52 2.84 -10.08 -5.06
N PRO A 53 3.14 -10.24 -3.75
CA PRO A 53 2.92 -11.51 -3.07
C PRO A 53 1.44 -11.92 -3.02
N THR A 54 0.51 -10.96 -2.86
CA THR A 54 -0.94 -11.23 -2.83
C THR A 54 -1.45 -11.80 -4.16
N PHE A 55 -1.08 -11.21 -5.29
CA PHE A 55 -1.53 -11.69 -6.61
C PHE A 55 -0.84 -13.00 -7.03
N VAL A 56 0.45 -13.17 -6.70
CA VAL A 56 1.15 -14.43 -6.97
C VAL A 56 0.50 -15.58 -6.21
N ARG A 57 0.14 -15.37 -4.93
CA ARG A 57 -0.61 -16.32 -4.11
C ARG A 57 -1.96 -16.67 -4.75
N LEU A 58 -2.74 -15.67 -5.16
CA LEU A 58 -4.04 -15.88 -5.83
C LEU A 58 -3.91 -16.67 -7.14
N ALA A 59 -2.82 -16.46 -7.89
CA ALA A 59 -2.52 -17.20 -9.11
C ALA A 59 -1.97 -18.61 -8.88
N GLY A 60 -1.79 -19.04 -7.62
CA GLY A 60 -1.16 -20.33 -7.28
C GLY A 60 0.33 -20.40 -7.56
N GLY A 61 1.00 -19.25 -7.72
CA GLY A 61 2.43 -19.15 -8.00
C GLY A 61 3.31 -19.11 -6.75
N SER A 62 4.60 -18.85 -6.96
CA SER A 62 5.60 -18.71 -5.88
C SER A 62 6.53 -17.52 -6.12
N THR A 63 6.81 -16.77 -5.06
CA THR A 63 7.79 -15.67 -5.03
C THR A 63 9.20 -16.14 -4.63
N ALA A 64 9.45 -17.45 -4.51
CA ALA A 64 10.72 -18.00 -4.02
C ALA A 64 11.96 -17.66 -4.88
N ARG A 65 11.75 -17.24 -6.14
CA ARG A 65 12.84 -16.83 -7.05
C ARG A 65 13.05 -15.32 -7.08
N ASN A 66 12.29 -14.55 -6.31
CA ASN A 66 12.46 -13.12 -6.20
C ASN A 66 13.55 -12.80 -5.18
N LEU A 67 14.03 -11.55 -5.22
CA LEU A 67 14.75 -10.96 -4.08
C LEU A 67 13.83 -10.92 -2.84
N PRO A 68 14.39 -10.75 -1.63
CA PRO A 68 13.59 -10.51 -0.43
C PRO A 68 12.58 -9.41 -0.69
N LEU A 69 11.30 -9.71 -0.43
CA LEU A 69 10.20 -8.78 -0.68
C LEU A 69 9.88 -7.99 0.58
N ASP A 70 9.60 -6.69 0.42
CA ASP A 70 9.09 -5.82 1.49
C ASP A 70 7.56 -5.91 1.65
N GLY A 71 6.90 -6.71 0.80
CA GLY A 71 5.45 -6.88 0.76
C GLY A 71 4.97 -8.17 1.43
N PHE A 72 3.72 -8.18 1.86
CA PHE A 72 3.07 -9.33 2.49
C PHE A 72 1.86 -9.82 1.68
N ASP A 73 1.53 -11.10 1.79
CA ASP A 73 0.27 -11.63 1.28
C ASP A 73 -0.90 -11.15 2.16
N LEU A 74 -1.79 -10.35 1.57
CA LEU A 74 -2.93 -9.75 2.26
C LEU A 74 -4.21 -10.60 2.19
N MET A 75 -4.22 -11.68 1.42
CA MET A 75 -5.43 -12.51 1.28
C MET A 75 -6.01 -12.99 2.62
N PRO A 76 -5.20 -13.42 3.61
CA PRO A 76 -5.74 -13.83 4.92
C PRO A 76 -6.44 -12.69 5.69
N ALA A 77 -6.07 -11.43 5.45
CA ALA A 77 -6.68 -10.27 6.09
C ALA A 77 -7.93 -9.77 5.36
N LEU A 78 -7.98 -9.95 4.03
CA LEU A 78 -9.11 -9.49 3.22
C LEU A 78 -10.38 -10.33 3.40
N GLN A 79 -10.28 -11.55 3.90
CA GLN A 79 -11.40 -12.49 4.05
C GLN A 79 -12.37 -12.14 5.18
N ARG A 80 -13.59 -12.69 5.15
CA ARG A 80 -14.56 -12.56 6.24
C ARG A 80 -14.00 -13.20 7.51
N GLY A 81 -13.98 -12.42 8.60
CA GLY A 81 -13.34 -12.86 9.85
C GLY A 81 -11.83 -13.08 9.68
N GLY A 82 -11.23 -12.45 8.67
CA GLY A 82 -9.81 -12.54 8.36
C GLY A 82 -8.94 -12.05 9.51
N ALA A 83 -7.67 -12.44 9.44
CA ALA A 83 -6.68 -12.02 10.42
C ALA A 83 -6.44 -10.50 10.35
N SER A 84 -5.83 -9.94 11.39
CA SER A 84 -5.27 -8.59 11.28
C SER A 84 -4.25 -8.53 10.14
N SER A 85 -4.10 -7.34 9.53
CA SER A 85 -3.08 -7.14 8.50
C SER A 85 -1.71 -7.62 9.00
N PRO A 86 -0.97 -8.43 8.21
CA PRO A 86 0.40 -8.80 8.57
C PRO A 86 1.34 -7.60 8.58
N ARG A 87 0.95 -6.50 7.93
CA ARG A 87 1.71 -5.25 7.91
C ARG A 87 1.39 -4.41 9.13
N VAL A 88 2.42 -4.14 9.93
CA VAL A 88 2.35 -3.28 11.12
C VAL A 88 3.12 -1.96 10.96
N GLU A 89 3.87 -1.81 9.87
CA GLU A 89 4.67 -0.62 9.57
C GLU A 89 4.69 -0.29 8.08
N ILE A 90 4.86 1.01 7.77
CA ILE A 90 5.09 1.53 6.42
C ILE A 90 6.23 2.55 6.48
N PRO A 91 7.47 2.13 6.18
CA PRO A 91 8.56 3.07 5.96
C PRO A 91 8.29 3.91 4.69
N ILE A 92 8.14 5.22 4.84
CA ILE A 92 7.76 6.11 3.71
C ILE A 92 8.97 6.47 2.85
N ASN A 93 10.03 6.95 3.47
CA ASN A 93 11.28 7.29 2.80
C ASN A 93 12.39 7.48 3.82
N ILE A 94 13.64 7.33 3.38
CA ILE A 94 14.82 7.80 4.11
C ILE A 94 15.38 8.97 3.29
N ALA A 95 15.29 10.19 3.84
CA ALA A 95 16.01 11.30 3.26
C ALA A 95 17.50 11.14 3.56
N ALA A 96 18.36 11.30 2.55
CA ALA A 96 19.78 11.42 2.80
C ALA A 96 20.02 12.63 3.71
N CYS A 97 20.64 12.41 4.86
CA CYS A 97 21.15 13.48 5.70
C CYS A 97 22.67 13.54 5.49
N GLY A 98 23.14 14.56 4.78
CA GLY A 98 24.56 14.71 4.41
C GLY A 98 24.75 15.59 3.18
N ALA A 99 25.99 15.98 2.89
CA ALA A 99 26.37 16.95 1.85
C ALA A 99 25.82 16.66 0.43
N ASP A 100 25.38 15.43 0.17
CA ASP A 100 24.79 15.00 -1.09
C ASP A 100 23.32 15.41 -1.27
N ALA A 101 22.68 15.94 -0.21
CA ALA A 101 21.28 16.36 -0.23
C ALA A 101 21.04 17.77 -0.80
N MET A 102 22.10 18.55 -1.05
CA MET A 102 22.02 19.82 -1.76
C MET A 102 22.72 19.71 -3.10
N GLY A 103 22.05 19.04 -4.05
CA GLY A 103 22.39 19.12 -5.46
C GLY A 103 22.27 20.57 -5.94
N VAL A 104 23.35 21.32 -5.79
CA VAL A 104 23.66 22.49 -6.62
C VAL A 104 23.88 21.98 -8.03
N GLN A 105 22.93 22.28 -8.91
CA GLN A 105 23.19 22.73 -10.28
C GLN A 105 22.31 23.94 -10.55
#